data_AF-E9HI14-F1
#
_entry.id   AF-E9HI14-F1
#
_cell.length_a   1.000
_cell.length_b   1.000
_cell.length_c   1.000
_cell.angle_alpha   90.00
_cell.angle_beta   90.00
_cell.angle_gamma   90.00
#
_symmetry.space_group_name_H-M   'P 1'
#
loop_
_entity.id
_entity.type
_entity.pdbx_description
1 polymer ?
#
loop_
_entity_poly.entity_id
_entity_poly.type
_entity_poly.pdbx_seq_one_letter_code
_entity_poly.pdbx_strand_id
1 'polypeptide(L)'
;MANIWNQPLTREQLLAQQKTIKLTTDEEIIATGIRRILFWALTTYLSPLLSNDIKSKGKDLESNRKIDAFFSFKVMIQEFQKDRNFFDHYDHETQSILYTAMLGRNAVIHSYLPILLLDGEKYLLSWIAVCRLINQTVAADQLQHLYQQVYAGAISPLRNQTDINFSLPDFVKPFLLRPDNMSVKDFDLSLKIQVKMFEAESVYFGPALRAYIVKQPWGSNYFNSVVDSQTYLEDLITRSPTNKQYNLLRDAKFARNKLCHAELIPLLENQDEFLISWIEVCDKLGEVEASAKILKIRNFLKSLNT
;
A
#
# COMPACT_ATOMS: atom_id res chain seq x y z
N MET A 1 27.83 -3.72 -22.86
CA MET A 1 27.45 -4.03 -21.46
C MET A 1 25.95 -3.86 -21.35
N ALA A 2 25.21 -4.93 -21.05
CA ALA A 2 23.75 -4.85 -20.92
C ALA A 2 23.41 -3.94 -19.73
N ASN A 3 22.53 -2.96 -19.95
CA ASN A 3 22.10 -1.98 -18.94
C ASN A 3 21.27 -2.70 -17.86
N ILE A 4 21.93 -3.01 -16.73
CA ILE A 4 21.33 -3.72 -15.58
C ILE A 4 20.28 -2.84 -14.85
N TRP A 5 20.19 -1.55 -15.21
CA TRP A 5 19.23 -0.59 -14.68
C TRP A 5 17.79 -0.72 -15.23
N ASN A 6 17.55 -1.61 -16.20
CA ASN A 6 16.24 -1.75 -16.86
C ASN A 6 15.41 -2.96 -16.39
N GLN A 7 15.81 -3.64 -15.31
CA GLN A 7 15.00 -4.69 -14.70
C GLN A 7 14.50 -4.23 -13.32
N PRO A 8 13.18 -4.34 -13.03
CA PRO A 8 12.67 -4.03 -11.71
C PRO A 8 13.32 -4.95 -10.67
N LEU A 9 13.77 -4.37 -9.56
CA LEU A 9 14.28 -5.14 -8.43
C LEU A 9 13.23 -6.16 -7.98
N THR A 10 13.66 -7.39 -7.70
CA THR A 10 12.76 -8.42 -7.18
C THR A 10 12.37 -8.10 -5.74
N ARG A 11 11.27 -8.71 -5.26
CA ARG A 11 10.83 -8.59 -3.87
C ARG A 11 11.95 -9.00 -2.90
N GLU A 12 12.67 -10.06 -3.21
CA GLU A 12 13.77 -10.56 -2.38
C GLU A 12 14.92 -9.54 -2.30
N GLN A 13 15.26 -8.89 -3.41
CA GLN A 13 16.30 -7.85 -3.45
C GLN A 13 15.91 -6.64 -2.60
N LEU A 14 14.65 -6.20 -2.70
CA LEU A 14 14.14 -5.07 -1.91
C LEU A 14 14.08 -5.40 -0.42
N LEU A 15 13.65 -6.61 -0.06
CA LEU A 15 13.66 -7.08 1.33
C LEU A 15 15.08 -7.19 1.89
N ALA A 16 16.03 -7.68 1.09
CA ALA A 16 17.44 -7.73 1.49
C ALA A 16 18.00 -6.34 1.73
N GLN A 17 17.71 -5.37 0.86
CA GLN A 17 18.14 -3.98 1.02
C GLN A 17 17.57 -3.32 2.26
N GLN A 18 16.30 -3.56 2.61
CA GLN A 18 15.74 -3.00 3.83
C GLN A 18 16.41 -3.51 5.09
N LYS A 19 16.74 -4.81 5.11
CA LYS A 19 17.40 -5.43 6.26
C LYS A 19 18.78 -4.84 6.55
N THR A 20 19.38 -4.07 5.64
CA THR A 20 20.69 -3.41 5.87
C THR A 20 20.57 -1.99 6.42
N ILE A 21 19.38 -1.36 6.39
CA ILE A 21 19.18 0.03 6.81
C ILE A 21 18.40 0.07 8.11
N LYS A 22 19.02 0.59 9.17
CA LYS A 22 18.37 0.83 10.46
C LYS A 22 17.89 2.28 10.52
N LEU A 23 16.59 2.48 10.67
CA LEU A 23 16.01 3.80 10.93
C LEU A 23 16.00 4.10 12.43
N THR A 24 16.09 5.37 12.78
CA THR A 24 15.73 5.87 14.10
C THR A 24 14.21 5.81 14.32
N THR A 25 13.75 5.92 15.57
CA THR A 25 12.32 5.94 15.88
C THR A 25 11.58 7.07 15.14
N ASP A 26 12.17 8.26 15.07
CA ASP A 26 11.58 9.40 14.36
C ASP A 26 11.51 9.15 12.85
N GLU A 27 12.57 8.58 12.27
CA GLU A 27 12.57 8.17 10.85
C GLU A 27 11.51 7.10 10.55
N GLU A 28 11.27 6.15 11.46
CA GLU A 28 10.19 5.16 11.31
C GLU A 28 8.80 5.81 11.35
N ILE A 29 8.59 6.79 12.22
CA ILE A 29 7.34 7.56 12.31
C ILE A 29 7.10 8.33 11.00
N ILE A 30 8.12 9.03 10.51
CA ILE A 30 8.05 9.78 9.25
C ILE A 30 7.78 8.84 8.07
N ALA A 31 8.55 7.76 7.95
CA ALA A 31 8.37 6.78 6.87
C ALA A 31 6.98 6.13 6.90
N THR A 32 6.44 5.87 8.10
CA THR A 32 5.07 5.35 8.26
C THR A 32 4.02 6.39 7.85
N GLY A 33 4.24 7.67 8.15
CA GLY A 33 3.41 8.78 7.66
C GLY A 33 3.39 8.86 6.14
N ILE A 34 4.57 8.85 5.51
CA ILE A 34 4.72 8.80 4.04
C ILE A 34 3.99 7.59 3.46
N ARG A 35 4.18 6.40 4.04
CA ARG A 35 3.52 5.16 3.61
C ARG A 35 1.99 5.32 3.58
N ARG A 36 1.40 5.89 4.63
CA ARG A 36 -0.06 6.09 4.73
C ARG A 36 -0.59 7.07 3.69
N ILE A 37 0.12 8.16 3.47
CA ILE A 37 -0.25 9.18 2.47
C ILE A 37 -0.18 8.60 1.06
N LEU A 38 0.91 7.91 0.75
CA LEU A 38 1.09 7.28 -0.55
C LEU A 38 0.09 6.14 -0.75
N PHE A 39 -0.27 5.36 0.29
CA PHE A 39 -1.33 4.37 0.19
C PHE A 39 -2.68 5.01 -0.12
N TRP A 40 -3.03 6.07 0.59
CA TRP A 40 -4.27 6.80 0.32
C TRP A 40 -4.31 7.30 -1.13
N ALA A 41 -3.25 7.98 -1.59
CA ALA A 41 -3.15 8.47 -2.97
C ALA A 41 -3.23 7.35 -4.01
N LEU A 42 -2.55 6.23 -3.75
CA LEU A 42 -2.60 5.02 -4.56
C LEU A 42 -4.04 4.49 -4.65
N THR A 43 -4.75 4.42 -3.54
CA THR A 43 -6.11 3.87 -3.45
C THR A 43 -7.16 4.79 -4.08
N THR A 44 -7.07 6.10 -3.87
CA THR A 44 -8.12 7.05 -4.26
C THR A 44 -7.93 7.63 -5.66
N TYR A 45 -6.68 7.89 -6.07
CA TYR A 45 -6.41 8.61 -7.31
C TYR A 45 -5.81 7.74 -8.39
N LEU A 46 -4.99 6.76 -8.04
CA LEU A 46 -4.24 6.02 -9.05
C LEU A 46 -4.95 4.73 -9.44
N SER A 47 -5.14 3.82 -8.49
CA SER A 47 -5.59 2.45 -8.74
C SER A 47 -6.89 2.34 -9.53
N PRO A 48 -7.96 3.12 -9.23
CA PRO A 48 -9.16 3.10 -10.04
C PRO A 48 -8.88 3.52 -11.48
N LEU A 49 -8.17 4.63 -11.69
CA LEU A 49 -7.91 5.18 -13.02
C LEU A 49 -7.10 4.22 -13.90
N LEU A 50 -6.09 3.56 -13.33
CA LEU A 50 -5.31 2.56 -14.06
C LEU A 50 -6.17 1.37 -14.49
N SER A 51 -7.00 0.85 -13.59
CA SER A 51 -7.93 -0.25 -13.90
C SER A 51 -8.87 0.15 -15.05
N ASN A 52 -9.34 1.39 -15.04
CA ASN A 52 -10.30 1.87 -16.03
C ASN A 52 -9.69 2.15 -17.40
N ASP A 53 -8.47 2.70 -17.47
CA ASP A 53 -7.73 2.83 -18.73
C ASP A 53 -7.48 1.47 -19.39
N ILE A 54 -7.12 0.47 -18.59
CA ILE A 54 -6.89 -0.90 -19.08
C ILE A 54 -8.19 -1.54 -19.59
N LYS A 55 -9.29 -1.34 -18.85
CA LYS A 55 -10.62 -1.83 -19.24
C LYS A 55 -11.11 -1.17 -20.53
N SER A 56 -10.98 0.15 -20.68
CA SER A 56 -11.41 0.86 -21.88
C SER A 56 -10.65 0.42 -23.13
N LYS A 57 -9.40 -0.03 -22.97
CA LYS A 57 -8.56 -0.61 -24.01
C LYS A 57 -8.80 -2.11 -24.25
N GLY A 58 -9.73 -2.74 -23.52
CA GLY A 58 -10.04 -4.16 -23.64
C GLY A 58 -8.90 -5.09 -23.17
N LYS A 59 -8.07 -4.62 -22.23
CA LYS A 59 -6.88 -5.34 -21.74
C LYS A 59 -7.01 -5.85 -20.31
N ASP A 60 -8.22 -5.83 -19.74
CA ASP A 60 -8.45 -6.37 -18.40
C ASP A 60 -8.41 -7.91 -18.42
N LEU A 61 -7.48 -8.50 -17.66
CA LEU A 61 -7.33 -9.95 -17.55
C LEU A 61 -7.77 -10.47 -16.17
N GLU A 62 -8.11 -9.59 -15.22
CA GLU A 62 -8.62 -10.00 -13.91
C GLU A 62 -10.12 -9.71 -13.77
N SER A 63 -10.74 -10.36 -12.79
CA SER A 63 -12.14 -10.10 -12.43
C SER A 63 -12.36 -8.61 -12.16
N ASN A 64 -13.46 -8.06 -12.71
CA ASN A 64 -13.94 -6.67 -12.51
C ASN A 64 -13.95 -6.17 -11.05
N ARG A 65 -13.82 -7.07 -10.06
CA ARG A 65 -13.90 -6.84 -8.61
C ARG A 65 -12.60 -6.35 -7.96
N LYS A 66 -11.47 -6.37 -8.67
CA LYS A 66 -10.16 -5.93 -8.18
C LYS A 66 -9.73 -4.64 -8.88
N ILE A 67 -9.17 -3.71 -8.10
CA ILE A 67 -8.51 -2.51 -8.63
C ILE A 67 -7.03 -2.49 -8.23
N ASP A 68 -6.33 -3.63 -8.30
CA ASP A 68 -4.92 -3.70 -7.89
C ASP A 68 -4.00 -2.99 -8.89
N ALA A 69 -3.44 -1.84 -8.49
CA ALA A 69 -2.48 -1.11 -9.31
C ALA A 69 -1.26 -1.93 -9.75
N PHE A 70 -0.83 -2.94 -8.98
CA PHE A 70 0.28 -3.81 -9.41
C PHE A 70 -0.06 -4.59 -10.68
N PHE A 71 -1.27 -5.14 -10.73
CA PHE A 71 -1.75 -5.83 -11.91
C PHE A 71 -1.86 -4.84 -13.09
N SER A 72 -2.40 -3.64 -12.84
CA SER A 72 -2.50 -2.62 -13.87
C SER A 72 -1.14 -2.22 -14.46
N PHE A 73 -0.14 -1.96 -13.61
CA PHE A 73 1.20 -1.65 -14.07
C PHE A 73 1.81 -2.80 -14.88
N LYS A 74 1.62 -4.05 -14.45
CA LYS A 74 2.10 -5.21 -15.21
C LYS A 74 1.53 -5.24 -16.62
N VAL A 75 0.23 -5.05 -16.78
CA VAL A 75 -0.43 -5.02 -18.08
C VAL A 75 0.11 -3.85 -18.92
N MET A 76 0.16 -2.63 -18.36
CA MET A 76 0.67 -1.45 -19.04
C MET A 76 2.12 -1.63 -19.54
N ILE A 77 2.99 -2.21 -18.71
CA ILE A 77 4.39 -2.50 -19.09
C ILE A 77 4.45 -3.52 -20.23
N GLN A 78 3.67 -4.61 -20.13
CA GLN A 78 3.65 -5.65 -21.15
C GLN A 78 3.11 -5.15 -22.49
N GLU A 79 2.03 -4.38 -22.47
CA GLU A 79 1.44 -3.82 -23.69
C GLU A 79 2.34 -2.75 -24.30
N PHE A 80 2.96 -1.88 -23.51
CA PHE A 80 3.93 -0.90 -24.00
C PHE A 80 5.18 -1.54 -24.62
N GLN A 81 5.61 -2.69 -24.12
CA GLN A 81 6.73 -3.45 -24.71
C GLN A 81 6.38 -4.07 -26.06
N LYS A 82 5.11 -4.42 -26.28
CA LYS A 82 4.60 -4.94 -27.56
C LYS A 82 4.34 -3.82 -28.56
N ASP A 83 3.78 -2.72 -28.09
CA ASP A 83 3.41 -1.57 -28.89
C ASP A 83 3.78 -0.26 -28.17
N ARG A 84 4.74 0.48 -28.72
CA ARG A 84 5.18 1.77 -28.17
C ARG A 84 4.09 2.85 -28.25
N ASN A 85 3.04 2.64 -29.04
CA ASN A 85 1.88 3.53 -29.16
C ASN A 85 0.71 3.11 -28.25
N PHE A 86 0.93 2.21 -27.28
CA PHE A 86 -0.10 1.82 -26.30
C PHE A 86 -0.65 3.02 -25.49
N PHE A 87 0.16 4.06 -25.33
CA PHE A 87 -0.27 5.35 -24.79
C PHE A 87 -0.39 6.36 -25.94
N ASP A 88 -1.34 7.29 -25.81
CA ASP A 88 -1.63 8.30 -26.84
C ASP A 88 -0.44 9.24 -27.11
N HIS A 89 0.50 9.32 -26.16
CA HIS A 89 1.73 10.09 -26.28
C HIS A 89 2.94 9.21 -25.92
N TYR A 90 3.96 9.25 -26.76
CA TYR A 90 5.22 8.55 -26.51
C TYR A 90 6.16 9.41 -25.68
N ASP A 91 6.62 8.86 -24.56
CA ASP A 91 7.77 9.36 -23.80
C ASP A 91 8.86 8.28 -23.78
N HIS A 92 10.09 8.66 -24.11
CA HIS A 92 11.26 7.78 -24.02
C HIS A 92 11.47 7.21 -22.61
N GLU A 93 11.00 7.90 -21.57
CA GLU A 93 11.09 7.45 -20.18
C GLU A 93 9.91 6.59 -19.72
N THR A 94 8.86 6.37 -20.55
CA THR A 94 7.63 5.65 -20.16
C THR A 94 7.91 4.33 -19.45
N GLN A 95 8.88 3.55 -19.94
CA GLN A 95 9.22 2.26 -19.31
C GLN A 95 9.78 2.44 -17.89
N SER A 96 10.66 3.43 -17.70
CA SER A 96 11.24 3.76 -16.38
C SER A 96 10.17 4.29 -15.43
N ILE A 97 9.28 5.16 -15.93
CA ILE A 97 8.14 5.70 -15.19
C ILE A 97 7.25 4.57 -14.66
N LEU A 98 6.86 3.62 -15.52
CA LEU A 98 5.99 2.51 -15.14
C LEU A 98 6.65 1.56 -14.12
N TYR A 99 7.95 1.25 -14.28
CA TYR A 99 8.67 0.42 -13.31
C TYR A 99 8.81 1.11 -11.96
N THR A 100 9.14 2.41 -11.97
CA THR A 100 9.26 3.22 -10.74
C THR A 100 7.91 3.30 -10.02
N ALA A 101 6.82 3.50 -10.76
CA ALA A 101 5.47 3.55 -10.23
C ALA A 101 5.05 2.22 -9.58
N MET A 102 5.34 1.09 -10.25
CA MET A 102 5.08 -0.25 -9.74
C MET A 102 5.92 -0.56 -8.49
N LEU A 103 7.20 -0.14 -8.48
CA LEU A 103 8.07 -0.27 -7.33
C LEU A 103 7.53 0.53 -6.14
N GLY A 104 7.09 1.77 -6.37
CA GLY A 104 6.48 2.61 -5.35
C GLY A 104 5.24 1.97 -4.72
N ARG A 105 4.37 1.38 -5.55
CA ARG A 105 3.23 0.58 -5.04
C ARG A 105 3.71 -0.53 -4.11
N ASN A 106 4.70 -1.31 -4.54
CA ASN A 106 5.20 -2.41 -3.72
C ASN A 106 5.84 -1.93 -2.41
N ALA A 107 6.59 -0.83 -2.46
CA ALA A 107 7.18 -0.22 -1.28
C ALA A 107 6.12 0.18 -0.24
N VAL A 108 5.02 0.78 -0.70
CA VAL A 108 3.89 1.13 0.16
C VAL A 108 3.21 -0.12 0.73
N ILE A 109 2.89 -1.10 -0.12
CA ILE A 109 2.12 -2.28 0.28
C ILE A 109 2.88 -3.21 1.23
N HIS A 110 4.19 -3.35 1.06
CA HIS A 110 5.04 -4.24 1.85
C HIS A 110 5.84 -3.52 2.95
N SER A 111 5.53 -2.24 3.20
CA SER A 111 6.13 -1.44 4.28
C SER A 111 7.65 -1.32 4.18
N TYR A 112 8.13 -0.93 3.00
CA TYR A 112 9.55 -0.76 2.75
C TYR A 112 10.04 0.59 3.28
N LEU A 113 9.91 0.79 4.60
CA LEU A 113 10.06 2.09 5.27
C LEU A 113 11.37 2.82 4.91
N PRO A 114 12.56 2.19 4.94
CA PRO A 114 13.79 2.87 4.54
C PRO A 114 13.76 3.39 3.10
N ILE A 115 13.18 2.60 2.19
CA ILE A 115 13.08 2.94 0.77
C ILE A 115 12.04 4.04 0.57
N LEU A 116 10.90 3.99 1.28
CA LEU A 116 9.89 5.04 1.24
C LEU A 116 10.44 6.39 1.73
N LEU A 117 11.30 6.37 2.75
CA LEU A 117 11.93 7.59 3.26
C LEU A 117 12.92 8.20 2.24
N LEU A 118 13.60 7.37 1.44
CA LEU A 118 14.62 7.81 0.48
C LEU A 118 14.04 8.15 -0.91
N ASP A 119 13.09 7.35 -1.39
CA ASP A 119 12.60 7.39 -2.78
C ASP A 119 11.09 7.67 -2.88
N GLY A 120 10.39 7.90 -1.76
CA GLY A 120 8.95 8.18 -1.74
C GLY A 120 8.53 9.34 -2.65
N GLU A 121 9.39 10.36 -2.76
CA GLU A 121 9.20 11.49 -3.68
C GLU A 121 9.16 11.04 -5.15
N LYS A 122 10.13 10.22 -5.56
CA LYS A 122 10.23 9.69 -6.93
C LYS A 122 9.04 8.82 -7.28
N TYR A 123 8.53 8.05 -6.31
CA TYR A 123 7.33 7.23 -6.50
C TYR A 123 6.11 8.10 -6.79
N LEU A 124 5.89 9.17 -6.01
CA LEU A 124 4.78 10.07 -6.23
C LEU A 124 4.88 10.81 -7.58
N LEU A 125 6.08 11.28 -7.95
CA LEU A 125 6.33 11.89 -9.27
C LEU A 125 6.05 10.91 -10.41
N SER A 126 6.46 9.64 -10.26
CA SER A 126 6.15 8.61 -11.27
C SER A 126 4.64 8.35 -11.39
N TRP A 127 3.88 8.41 -10.29
CA TRP A 127 2.42 8.28 -10.34
C TRP A 127 1.75 9.47 -11.02
N ILE A 128 2.24 10.69 -10.79
CA ILE A 128 1.80 11.90 -11.53
C ILE A 128 2.06 11.70 -13.03
N ALA A 129 3.25 11.24 -13.41
CA ALA A 129 3.61 10.98 -14.80
C ALA A 129 2.72 9.90 -15.43
N VAL A 130 2.42 8.81 -14.70
CA VAL A 130 1.48 7.78 -15.18
C VAL A 130 0.09 8.37 -15.42
N CYS A 131 -0.45 9.17 -14.50
CA CYS A 131 -1.75 9.83 -14.71
C CYS A 131 -1.74 10.69 -15.98
N ARG A 132 -0.63 11.38 -16.29
CA ARG A 132 -0.49 12.12 -17.55
C ARG A 132 -0.43 11.20 -18.78
N LEU A 133 0.28 10.07 -18.70
CA LEU A 133 0.35 9.07 -19.78
C LEU A 133 -1.03 8.50 -20.16
N ILE A 134 -1.93 8.36 -19.20
CA ILE A 134 -3.32 7.91 -19.42
C ILE A 134 -4.34 9.07 -19.56
N ASN A 135 -3.85 10.28 -19.85
CA ASN A 135 -4.65 11.49 -20.06
C ASN A 135 -5.58 11.86 -18.89
N GLN A 136 -5.21 11.51 -17.66
CA GLN A 136 -5.94 11.86 -16.44
C GLN A 136 -5.33 13.09 -15.77
N THR A 137 -5.45 14.26 -16.43
CA THR A 137 -4.83 15.52 -15.99
C THR A 137 -5.32 15.99 -14.62
N VAL A 138 -6.61 15.89 -14.34
CA VAL A 138 -7.19 16.28 -13.03
C VAL A 138 -6.57 15.49 -11.88
N ALA A 139 -6.40 14.18 -12.06
CA ALA A 139 -5.76 13.33 -11.04
C ALA A 139 -4.27 13.60 -10.92
N ALA A 140 -3.59 13.87 -12.04
CA ALA A 140 -2.19 14.30 -12.03
C ALA A 140 -2.01 15.61 -11.24
N ASP A 141 -2.92 16.57 -11.39
CA ASP A 141 -2.89 17.84 -10.65
C ASP A 141 -3.17 17.63 -9.16
N GLN A 142 -4.11 16.76 -8.79
CA GLN A 142 -4.36 16.39 -7.39
C GLN A 142 -3.13 15.74 -6.74
N LEU A 143 -2.49 14.80 -7.43
CA LEU A 143 -1.23 14.21 -6.97
C LEU A 143 -0.09 15.23 -6.94
N GLN A 144 -0.08 16.20 -7.85
CA GLN A 144 0.89 17.31 -7.85
C GLN A 144 0.72 18.23 -6.65
N HIS A 145 -0.52 18.51 -6.23
CA HIS A 145 -0.82 19.25 -5.01
C HIS A 145 -0.37 18.45 -3.77
N LEU A 146 -0.63 17.15 -3.74
CA LEU A 146 -0.13 16.27 -2.69
C LEU A 146 1.41 16.28 -2.63
N TYR A 147 2.07 16.21 -3.78
CA TYR A 147 3.53 16.33 -3.88
C TYR A 147 4.02 17.65 -3.28
N GLN A 148 3.33 18.76 -3.57
CA GLN A 148 3.71 20.06 -3.00
C GLN A 148 3.57 20.08 -1.48
N GLN A 149 2.50 19.50 -0.93
CA GLN A 149 2.28 19.46 0.52
C GLN A 149 3.28 18.56 1.25
N VAL A 150 3.63 17.41 0.66
CA VAL A 150 4.48 16.40 1.33
C VAL A 150 5.97 16.69 1.10
N TYR A 151 6.34 17.18 -0.09
CA TYR A 151 7.73 17.29 -0.53
C TYR A 151 8.13 18.71 -0.97
N ALA A 152 7.28 19.48 -1.66
CA ALA A 152 7.64 20.83 -2.14
C ALA A 152 7.35 21.92 -1.11
N GLY A 153 8.25 22.07 -0.14
CA GLY A 153 8.14 23.00 0.98
C GLY A 153 8.70 22.42 2.27
N ALA A 154 8.90 21.09 2.30
CA ALA A 154 9.79 20.46 3.26
C ALA A 154 11.23 20.90 2.95
N ILE A 155 11.89 21.56 3.91
CA ILE A 155 13.33 21.76 3.85
C ILE A 155 13.93 20.36 3.73
N SER A 156 14.56 20.05 2.61
CA SER A 156 15.20 18.75 2.42
C SER A 156 16.21 18.50 3.55
N PRO A 157 16.25 17.30 4.17
CA PRO A 157 15.29 16.21 4.08
C PRO A 157 14.22 16.34 5.18
N LEU A 158 13.07 15.70 4.99
CA LEU A 158 12.06 15.42 6.05
C LEU A 158 12.67 14.88 7.36
N ARG A 159 13.94 14.44 7.36
CA ARG A 159 14.79 14.12 8.52
C ARG A 159 14.82 15.20 9.62
N ASN A 160 14.64 16.47 9.29
CA ASN A 160 14.75 17.56 10.27
C ASN A 160 13.41 18.13 10.74
N GLN A 161 12.28 17.56 10.28
CA GLN A 161 10.95 18.03 10.65
C GLN A 161 10.34 17.09 11.70
N THR A 162 10.75 17.27 12.95
CA THR A 162 10.21 16.55 14.12
C THR A 162 8.79 16.96 14.49
N ASP A 163 8.25 18.03 13.89
CA ASP A 163 7.02 18.71 14.36
C ASP A 163 5.85 18.76 13.36
N ILE A 164 5.86 17.97 12.28
CA ILE A 164 4.70 17.95 11.38
C ILE A 164 3.72 16.88 11.83
N ASN A 165 2.64 17.33 12.46
CA ASN A 165 1.36 16.61 12.52
C ASN A 165 0.94 16.28 11.08
N PHE A 166 1.43 15.15 10.56
CA PHE A 166 1.09 14.64 9.24
C PHE A 166 -0.35 14.11 9.27
N SER A 167 -1.31 15.02 9.12
CA SER A 167 -2.71 14.69 8.89
C SER A 167 -2.94 14.33 7.43
N LEU A 168 -3.83 13.35 7.18
CA LEU A 168 -4.35 13.11 5.84
C LEU A 168 -5.02 14.41 5.34
N PRO A 169 -4.64 14.93 4.17
CA PRO A 169 -5.24 16.14 3.64
C PRO A 169 -6.72 15.92 3.27
N ASP A 170 -7.56 16.90 3.60
CA ASP A 170 -9.01 16.90 3.29
C ASP A 170 -9.21 17.09 1.79
N PHE A 171 -9.37 15.98 1.06
CA PHE A 171 -9.61 16.02 -0.37
C PHE A 171 -10.99 15.47 -0.79
N VAL A 172 -11.56 16.18 -1.77
CA VAL A 172 -12.93 16.10 -2.26
C VAL A 172 -13.10 15.05 -3.36
N LYS A 173 -14.20 14.29 -3.24
CA LYS A 173 -14.92 13.43 -4.21
C LYS A 173 -14.09 12.77 -5.33
N PRO A 174 -13.87 11.44 -5.28
CA PRO A 174 -13.21 10.71 -6.37
C PRO A 174 -14.02 10.80 -7.69
N PHE A 175 -13.30 10.84 -8.82
CA PHE A 175 -13.86 10.56 -10.14
C PHE A 175 -14.06 9.05 -10.24
N LEU A 176 -15.30 8.59 -10.43
CA LEU A 176 -15.66 7.19 -10.25
C LEU A 176 -15.94 6.48 -11.56
N LEU A 177 -15.01 5.63 -11.96
CA LEU A 177 -15.30 4.49 -12.81
C LEU A 177 -15.20 3.24 -11.92
N ARG A 178 -16.36 2.58 -11.76
CA ARG A 178 -16.64 1.57 -10.74
C ARG A 178 -16.39 0.16 -11.28
N PRO A 179 -16.09 -0.83 -10.44
CA PRO A 179 -16.37 -2.23 -10.75
C PRO A 179 -17.81 -2.38 -11.25
N ASP A 180 -18.02 -3.08 -12.37
CA ASP A 180 -19.37 -3.39 -12.85
C ASP A 180 -20.18 -4.07 -11.73
N ASN A 181 -21.39 -3.56 -11.46
CA ASN A 181 -22.34 -3.96 -10.41
C ASN A 181 -22.14 -3.37 -8.99
N MET A 182 -21.14 -2.52 -8.72
CA MET A 182 -21.03 -1.83 -7.42
C MET A 182 -21.73 -0.45 -7.45
N SER A 183 -22.48 -0.09 -6.42
CA SER A 183 -23.08 1.25 -6.32
C SER A 183 -21.99 2.31 -6.06
N VAL A 184 -22.24 3.57 -6.43
CA VAL A 184 -21.34 4.69 -6.10
C VAL A 184 -21.08 4.78 -4.60
N LYS A 185 -22.13 4.58 -3.79
CA LYS A 185 -22.06 4.59 -2.34
C LYS A 185 -21.16 3.46 -1.81
N ASP A 186 -21.35 2.25 -2.31
CA ASP A 186 -20.57 1.08 -1.88
C ASP A 186 -19.11 1.20 -2.27
N PHE A 187 -18.83 1.76 -3.45
CA PHE A 187 -17.47 2.01 -3.88
C PHE A 187 -16.77 3.03 -2.99
N ASP A 188 -17.39 4.20 -2.74
CA ASP A 188 -16.85 5.22 -1.82
C ASP A 188 -16.62 4.65 -0.41
N LEU A 189 -17.58 3.87 0.10
CA LEU A 189 -17.47 3.20 1.39
C LEU A 189 -16.32 2.18 1.40
N SER A 190 -16.16 1.38 0.35
CA SER A 190 -15.08 0.39 0.25
C SER A 190 -13.69 1.03 0.25
N LEU A 191 -13.51 2.20 -0.40
CA LEU A 191 -12.24 2.95 -0.37
C LEU A 191 -11.97 3.49 1.04
N LYS A 192 -12.99 4.02 1.72
CA LYS A 192 -12.87 4.48 3.12
C LYS A 192 -12.49 3.34 4.06
N ILE A 193 -13.14 2.19 3.91
CA ILE A 193 -12.81 0.96 4.64
C ILE A 193 -11.35 0.58 4.37
N GLN A 194 -10.94 0.54 3.11
CA GLN A 194 -9.58 0.16 2.73
C GLN A 194 -8.52 1.09 3.36
N VAL A 195 -8.69 2.41 3.29
CA VAL A 195 -7.78 3.39 3.89
C VAL A 195 -7.71 3.24 5.41
N LYS A 196 -8.85 3.04 6.08
CA LYS A 196 -8.89 2.88 7.55
C LYS A 196 -8.34 1.54 8.02
N MET A 197 -8.61 0.46 7.29
CA MET A 197 -7.98 -0.83 7.56
C MET A 197 -6.47 -0.76 7.34
N PHE A 198 -5.98 0.01 6.36
CA PHE A 198 -4.55 0.23 6.19
C PHE A 198 -3.92 1.05 7.32
N GLU A 199 -4.64 2.02 7.89
CA GLU A 199 -4.22 2.68 9.13
C GLU A 199 -4.06 1.67 10.28
N ALA A 200 -5.03 0.76 10.45
CA ALA A 200 -4.93 -0.32 11.44
C ALA A 200 -3.72 -1.23 11.19
N GLU A 201 -3.49 -1.61 9.94
CA GLU A 201 -2.36 -2.46 9.52
C GLU A 201 -1.03 -1.78 9.80
N SER A 202 -0.88 -0.53 9.33
CA SER A 202 0.41 0.17 9.28
C SER A 202 0.86 0.71 10.62
N VAL A 203 -0.06 1.17 11.47
CA VAL A 203 0.27 1.85 12.73
C VAL A 203 0.23 0.90 13.92
N TYR A 204 -0.60 -0.15 13.86
CA TYR A 204 -0.84 -1.01 15.02
C TYR A 204 -0.47 -2.47 14.75
N PHE A 205 -1.08 -3.11 13.74
CA PHE A 205 -0.94 -4.55 13.55
C PHE A 205 0.47 -4.97 13.12
N GLY A 206 1.02 -4.36 12.06
CA GLY A 206 2.38 -4.63 11.58
C GLY A 206 3.45 -4.39 12.66
N PRO A 207 3.44 -3.23 13.34
CA PRO A 207 4.33 -2.97 14.47
C PRO A 207 4.18 -3.96 15.64
N ALA A 208 2.96 -4.39 15.98
CA ALA A 208 2.72 -5.40 17.02
C ALA A 208 3.32 -6.77 16.63
N LEU A 209 3.14 -7.21 15.38
CA LEU A 209 3.78 -8.42 14.87
C LEU A 209 5.31 -8.32 14.99
N ARG A 210 5.89 -7.18 14.61
CA ARG A 210 7.33 -6.94 14.75
C ARG A 210 7.78 -7.02 16.21
N ALA A 211 7.09 -6.31 17.11
CA ALA A 211 7.41 -6.26 18.53
C ALA A 211 7.44 -7.64 19.19
N TYR A 212 6.56 -8.54 18.77
CA TYR A 212 6.59 -9.94 19.19
C TYR A 212 7.74 -10.72 18.54
N ILE A 213 7.92 -10.59 17.21
CA ILE A 213 8.89 -11.37 16.43
C ILE A 213 10.33 -11.08 16.85
N VAL A 214 10.70 -9.82 17.07
CA VAL A 214 12.08 -9.45 17.45
C VAL A 214 12.50 -10.01 18.82
N LYS A 215 11.53 -10.39 19.67
CA LYS A 215 11.76 -11.06 20.95
C LYS A 215 11.97 -12.57 20.81
N GLN A 216 11.73 -13.14 19.63
CA GLN A 216 11.91 -14.57 19.38
C GLN A 216 13.37 -14.91 19.08
N PRO A 217 13.84 -16.15 19.37
CA PRO A 217 15.23 -16.55 19.09
C PRO A 217 15.68 -16.40 17.63
N TRP A 218 14.74 -16.47 16.69
CA TRP A 218 14.95 -16.32 15.25
C TRP A 218 14.63 -14.91 14.72
N GLY A 219 14.19 -14.01 15.61
CA GLY A 219 13.71 -12.66 15.29
C GLY A 219 14.82 -11.70 14.87
N SER A 220 16.09 -12.08 15.02
CA SER A 220 17.23 -11.19 14.77
C SER A 220 17.35 -10.71 13.32
N ASN A 221 16.73 -11.45 12.39
CA ASN A 221 16.64 -11.08 10.98
C ASN A 221 15.72 -9.87 10.70
N TYR A 222 15.03 -9.35 11.73
CA TYR A 222 14.01 -8.31 11.62
C TYR A 222 14.31 -7.05 12.45
N PHE A 223 15.51 -6.92 13.01
CA PHE A 223 15.88 -5.78 13.86
C PHE A 223 15.97 -4.42 13.13
N ASN A 224 16.17 -4.42 11.80
CA ASN A 224 16.40 -3.21 11.03
C ASN A 224 15.14 -2.80 10.25
N SER A 225 14.25 -2.04 10.91
CA SER A 225 13.12 -1.26 10.34
C SER A 225 12.21 -1.91 9.29
N VAL A 226 12.28 -3.22 9.09
CA VAL A 226 11.31 -4.00 8.35
C VAL A 226 9.99 -3.94 9.13
N VAL A 227 8.87 -3.72 8.46
CA VAL A 227 7.52 -3.90 9.02
C VAL A 227 6.64 -4.61 7.97
N ASP A 228 7.19 -5.63 7.30
CA ASP A 228 6.45 -6.43 6.31
C ASP A 228 5.57 -7.48 7.02
N SER A 229 4.35 -7.07 7.35
CA SER A 229 3.35 -7.91 8.01
C SER A 229 3.07 -9.22 7.27
N GLN A 230 3.21 -9.26 5.94
CA GLN A 230 3.03 -10.49 5.18
C GLN A 230 4.11 -11.52 5.54
N THR A 231 5.38 -11.11 5.55
CA THR A 231 6.49 -11.99 5.92
C THR A 231 6.40 -12.43 7.37
N TYR A 232 5.98 -11.53 8.27
CA TYR A 232 5.75 -11.86 9.68
C TYR A 232 4.69 -12.94 9.87
N LEU A 233 3.55 -12.80 9.19
CA LEU A 233 2.48 -13.79 9.26
C LEU A 233 2.94 -15.13 8.65
N GLU A 234 3.67 -15.11 7.54
CA GLU A 234 4.24 -16.32 6.93
C GLU A 234 5.16 -17.08 7.88
N ASP A 235 6.07 -16.37 8.56
CA ASP A 235 6.97 -16.97 9.54
C ASP A 235 6.22 -17.54 10.75
N LEU A 236 5.24 -16.80 11.28
CA LEU A 236 4.43 -17.27 12.41
C LEU A 236 3.57 -18.48 12.03
N ILE A 237 3.03 -18.52 10.81
CA ILE A 237 2.26 -19.66 10.27
C ILE A 237 3.15 -20.91 10.20
N THR A 238 4.33 -20.80 9.59
CA THR A 238 5.27 -21.93 9.46
C THR A 238 5.71 -22.48 10.81
N ARG A 239 5.72 -21.62 11.85
CA ARG A 239 6.17 -21.96 13.21
C ARG A 239 5.02 -22.21 14.18
N SER A 240 3.78 -22.27 13.69
CA SER A 240 2.60 -22.41 14.54
C SER A 240 2.54 -23.79 15.19
N PRO A 241 2.50 -23.88 16.53
CA PRO A 241 2.49 -25.15 17.24
C PRO A 241 1.13 -25.85 17.24
N THR A 242 0.04 -25.15 16.87
CA THR A 242 -1.33 -25.69 16.93
C THR A 242 -2.15 -25.29 15.71
N ASN A 243 -3.10 -26.15 15.33
CA ASN A 243 -4.06 -25.87 14.25
C ASN A 243 -4.90 -24.62 14.51
N LYS A 244 -5.27 -24.35 15.77
CA LYS A 244 -6.05 -23.16 16.12
C LYS A 244 -5.28 -21.87 15.88
N GLN A 245 -4.00 -21.82 16.29
CA GLN A 245 -3.14 -20.67 16.05
C GLN A 245 -2.83 -20.51 14.55
N TYR A 246 -2.58 -21.63 13.87
CA TYR A 246 -2.37 -21.66 12.43
C TYR A 246 -3.54 -21.05 11.65
N ASN A 247 -4.78 -21.46 11.95
CA ASN A 247 -5.98 -20.94 11.27
C ASN A 247 -6.14 -19.44 11.49
N LEU A 248 -6.03 -18.97 12.73
CA LEU A 248 -6.14 -17.55 13.04
C LEU A 248 -5.10 -16.71 12.28
N LEU A 249 -3.84 -17.15 12.22
CA LEU A 249 -2.79 -16.43 11.48
C LEU A 249 -3.04 -16.45 9.97
N ARG A 250 -3.64 -17.53 9.43
CA ARG A 250 -4.06 -17.59 8.03
C ARG A 250 -5.19 -16.61 7.73
N ASP A 251 -6.16 -16.48 8.63
CA ASP A 251 -7.26 -15.53 8.47
C ASP A 251 -6.73 -14.09 8.50
N ALA A 252 -5.82 -13.78 9.43
CA ALA A 252 -5.15 -12.49 9.48
C ALA A 252 -4.34 -12.18 8.21
N LYS A 253 -3.63 -13.17 7.66
CA LYS A 253 -2.90 -13.06 6.37
C LYS A 253 -3.87 -12.86 5.21
N PHE A 254 -4.98 -13.58 5.20
CA PHE A 254 -6.01 -13.44 4.19
C PHE A 254 -6.60 -12.03 4.19
N ALA A 255 -6.98 -11.51 5.36
CA ALA A 255 -7.43 -10.13 5.54
C ALA A 255 -6.42 -9.10 4.99
N ARG A 256 -5.14 -9.23 5.35
CA ARG A 256 -4.07 -8.36 4.83
C ARG A 256 -3.99 -8.42 3.31
N ASN A 257 -4.08 -9.60 2.72
CA ASN A 257 -4.01 -9.75 1.26
C ASN A 257 -5.20 -9.09 0.57
N LYS A 258 -6.43 -9.24 1.09
CA LYS A 258 -7.62 -8.54 0.55
C LYS A 258 -7.45 -7.02 0.61
N LEU A 259 -6.92 -6.50 1.72
CA LEU A 259 -6.59 -5.09 1.88
C LEU A 259 -5.55 -4.62 0.83
N CYS A 260 -4.42 -5.29 0.75
CA CYS A 260 -3.25 -4.86 -0.03
C CYS A 260 -3.37 -5.10 -1.54
N HIS A 261 -4.32 -5.95 -1.97
CA HIS A 261 -4.64 -6.19 -3.38
C HIS A 261 -5.96 -5.54 -3.82
N ALA A 262 -6.48 -4.61 -3.02
CA ALA A 262 -7.66 -3.80 -3.33
C ALA A 262 -8.87 -4.63 -3.78
N GLU A 263 -9.16 -5.70 -3.04
CA GLU A 263 -10.35 -6.53 -3.26
C GLU A 263 -11.57 -5.89 -2.57
N LEU A 264 -12.19 -4.93 -3.25
CA LEU A 264 -13.17 -4.03 -2.63
C LEU A 264 -14.43 -4.72 -2.10
N ILE A 265 -14.97 -5.72 -2.81
CA ILE A 265 -16.16 -6.47 -2.38
C ILE A 265 -15.87 -7.24 -1.07
N PRO A 266 -14.82 -8.10 -0.99
CA PRO A 266 -14.47 -8.74 0.25
C PRO A 266 -14.24 -7.78 1.42
N LEU A 267 -13.65 -6.61 1.18
CA LEU A 267 -13.46 -5.59 2.22
C LEU A 267 -14.80 -5.03 2.69
N LEU A 268 -15.71 -4.70 1.78
CA LEU A 268 -17.03 -4.19 2.12
C LEU A 268 -17.83 -5.20 2.97
N GLU A 269 -17.80 -6.48 2.57
CA GLU A 269 -18.58 -7.55 3.19
C GLU A 269 -17.98 -8.04 4.52
N ASN A 270 -16.63 -8.12 4.62
CA ASN A 270 -15.97 -8.89 5.68
C ASN A 270 -14.96 -8.07 6.51
N GLN A 271 -14.91 -6.73 6.39
CA GLN A 271 -13.97 -5.92 7.17
C GLN A 271 -14.06 -6.15 8.69
N ASP A 272 -15.26 -6.46 9.20
CA ASP A 272 -15.43 -6.73 10.63
C ASP A 272 -14.65 -7.97 11.07
N GLU A 273 -14.82 -9.07 10.34
CA GLU A 273 -14.13 -10.35 10.60
C GLU A 273 -12.62 -10.21 10.40
N PHE A 274 -12.21 -9.46 9.38
CA PHE A 274 -10.80 -9.15 9.14
C PHE A 274 -10.16 -8.42 10.31
N LEU A 275 -10.80 -7.38 10.85
CA LEU A 275 -10.28 -6.66 12.01
C LEU A 275 -10.32 -7.49 13.29
N ILE A 276 -11.34 -8.34 13.48
CA ILE A 276 -11.39 -9.32 14.59
C ILE A 276 -10.17 -10.25 14.53
N SER A 277 -9.84 -10.78 13.35
CA SER A 277 -8.67 -11.67 13.21
C SER A 277 -7.37 -10.99 13.64
N TRP A 278 -7.20 -9.70 13.34
CA TRP A 278 -6.01 -8.94 13.75
C TRP A 278 -5.99 -8.64 15.25
N ILE A 279 -7.15 -8.29 15.83
CA ILE A 279 -7.33 -8.10 17.28
C ILE A 279 -6.94 -9.37 18.03
N GLU A 280 -7.50 -10.52 17.63
CA GLU A 280 -7.22 -11.81 18.27
C GLU A 280 -5.74 -12.23 18.14
N VAL A 281 -5.10 -11.94 17.01
CA VAL A 281 -3.66 -12.14 16.86
C VAL A 281 -2.91 -11.24 17.85
N CYS A 282 -3.17 -9.94 17.89
CA CYS A 282 -2.53 -9.02 18.84
C CYS A 282 -2.69 -9.47 20.29
N ASP A 283 -3.90 -9.85 20.70
CA ASP A 283 -4.18 -10.34 22.06
C ASP A 283 -3.36 -11.59 22.40
N LYS A 284 -3.26 -12.55 21.48
CA LYS A 284 -2.45 -13.76 21.67
C LYS A 284 -0.96 -13.50 21.75
N LEU A 285 -0.48 -12.46 21.08
CA LEU A 285 0.91 -12.03 21.15
C LEU A 285 1.21 -11.17 22.40
N GLY A 286 0.18 -10.82 23.18
CA GLY A 286 0.30 -9.94 24.35
C GLY A 286 0.33 -8.45 24.02
N GLU A 287 0.02 -8.07 22.78
CA GLU A 287 0.07 -6.70 22.27
C GLU A 287 -1.30 -6.00 22.46
N VAL A 288 -1.71 -5.89 23.73
CA VAL A 288 -3.07 -5.45 24.15
C VAL A 288 -3.39 -4.01 23.72
N GLU A 289 -2.39 -3.12 23.72
CA GLU A 289 -2.61 -1.74 23.27
C GLU A 289 -2.94 -1.69 21.77
N ALA A 290 -2.20 -2.44 20.94
CA ALA A 290 -2.47 -2.52 19.51
C ALA A 290 -3.87 -3.08 19.24
N SER A 291 -4.25 -4.15 19.94
CA SER A 291 -5.60 -4.72 19.92
C SER A 291 -6.69 -3.67 20.21
N ALA A 292 -6.53 -2.90 21.31
CA ALA A 292 -7.48 -1.85 21.67
C ALA A 292 -7.58 -0.72 20.62
N LYS A 293 -6.46 -0.37 19.96
CA LYS A 293 -6.45 0.64 18.88
C LYS A 293 -7.12 0.13 17.60
N ILE A 294 -6.89 -1.13 17.23
CA ILE A 294 -7.57 -1.78 16.09
C ILE A 294 -9.07 -1.88 16.36
N LEU A 295 -9.48 -2.20 17.59
CA LEU A 295 -10.89 -2.21 18.00
C LEU A 295 -11.58 -0.85 17.83
N LYS A 296 -10.87 0.26 18.11
CA LYS A 296 -11.41 1.61 17.86
C LYS A 296 -11.68 1.85 16.37
N ILE A 297 -10.77 1.43 15.50
CA ILE A 297 -10.96 1.53 14.04
C ILE A 297 -12.14 0.66 13.59
N ARG A 298 -12.24 -0.56 14.10
CA ARG A 298 -13.37 -1.46 13.84
C ARG A 298 -14.70 -0.82 14.22
N ASN A 299 -14.80 -0.26 15.42
CA ASN A 299 -16.03 0.39 15.90
C ASN A 299 -16.39 1.63 15.05
N PHE A 300 -15.38 2.41 14.64
CA PHE A 300 -15.58 3.51 13.69
C PHE A 300 -16.14 3.01 12.35
N LEU A 301 -15.56 1.96 11.77
CA LEU A 301 -16.05 1.42 10.49
C LEU A 301 -17.45 0.81 10.59
N LYS A 302 -17.81 0.20 11.72
CA LYS A 302 -19.19 -0.24 11.97
C LYS A 302 -20.19 0.91 11.92
N SER A 303 -19.82 2.07 12.47
CA SER A 303 -20.68 3.25 12.46
C SER A 303 -20.88 3.88 11.08
N LEU A 304 -20.04 3.52 10.09
CA LEU A 304 -20.22 3.94 8.69
C LEU A 304 -21.23 3.07 7.94
N ASN A 305 -21.52 1.86 8.43
CA ASN A 305 -22.42 0.90 7.81
C ASN A 305 -23.87 1.01 8.32
N THR A 306 -24.09 1.76 9.41
CA THR A 306 -25.41 2.11 9.98
C THR A 306 -25.91 3.42 9.44
#